data_AF-A0A942ASM5-F1
#
_entry.id   AF-A0A942ASM5-F1
#
_cell.length_a   1.000
_cell.length_b   1.000
_cell.length_c   1.000
_cell.angle_alpha   90.00
_cell.angle_beta   90.00
_cell.angle_gamma   90.00
#
_symmetry.space_group_name_H-M   'P 1'
#
loop_
_entity.id
_entity.type
_entity.pdbx_description
1 polymer ?
#
loop_
_entity_poly.entity_id
_entity_poly.type
_entity_poly.pdbx_seq_one_letter_code
_entity_poly.pdbx_strand_id
1 'polypeptide(L)'
;MKSDLVKKLLRALVTALGIGLGSVLAFVIVQLNAMAGNPAMSIGALLALYAAFALLLGLGGYLIAPRTIDSITRLIALVERCMDKMTFEQQAGSISGLVGGFIIAALLSQLVMLMGASMFTVAMCAILFVVFGVLGVTLGIRRAADFKRMFQRFSPKGNKQVALSHRKIKTAKPKLLDETVLLDGRIAAVCRAGFLEGTLLISRSVEKELQRLSASEEETCRIRGEKGRETLSQLEALGRVKRVDSAAGGELAQVLLADAKKHHMVIVTCDAAMSRAAEKAGVAALNLNDLACALRPMVQMGDLLDVRIVKAGREATQGVGYTPDGTMVVVEGGRDAVGQVLHVQVSSVLQTNAGRMIFAKKV
;
A
#
# COMPACT_ATOMS: atom_id res chain seq x y z
N MET A 1 2.34 28.89 -10.67
CA MET A 1 1.62 29.99 -11.39
C MET A 1 2.59 30.83 -12.22
N LYS A 2 2.72 30.58 -13.53
CA LYS A 2 3.67 31.28 -14.43
C LYS A 2 3.05 31.83 -15.72
N SER A 3 1.72 31.84 -15.88
CA SER A 3 1.12 32.50 -17.05
C SER A 3 0.86 33.96 -16.74
N ASP A 4 1.39 34.85 -17.57
CA ASP A 4 1.12 36.30 -17.49
C ASP A 4 -0.37 36.62 -17.61
N LEU A 5 -1.14 35.70 -18.20
CA LEU A 5 -2.59 35.75 -18.31
C LEU A 5 -3.27 35.73 -16.93
N VAL A 6 -2.80 34.90 -15.99
CA VAL A 6 -3.35 34.83 -14.62
C VAL A 6 -3.07 36.12 -13.85
N LYS A 7 -1.88 36.70 -13.99
CA LYS A 7 -1.55 37.98 -13.33
C LYS A 7 -2.40 39.13 -13.86
N LYS A 8 -2.66 39.16 -15.17
CA LYS A 8 -3.54 40.15 -15.81
C LYS A 8 -4.99 40.00 -15.34
N LEU A 9 -5.51 38.78 -15.27
CA LEU A 9 -6.86 38.50 -14.75
C LEU A 9 -7.01 38.89 -13.27
N LEU A 10 -6.02 38.54 -12.44
CA LEU A 10 -6.05 38.87 -11.01
C LEU A 10 -5.98 40.38 -10.78
N ARG A 11 -5.20 41.11 -11.59
CA ARG A 11 -5.15 42.58 -11.57
C ARG A 11 -6.51 43.18 -11.96
N ALA A 12 -7.13 42.67 -13.03
CA ALA A 12 -8.46 43.13 -13.44
C ALA A 12 -9.51 42.90 -12.35
N LEU A 13 -9.43 41.76 -11.64
CA LEU A 13 -10.33 41.45 -10.53
C LEU A 13 -10.15 42.38 -9.33
N VAL A 14 -8.91 42.68 -8.93
CA VAL A 14 -8.62 43.64 -7.84
C VAL A 14 -9.11 45.05 -8.20
N THR A 15 -8.91 45.48 -9.45
CA THR A 15 -9.43 46.76 -9.94
C THR A 15 -10.96 46.80 -9.96
N ALA A 16 -11.62 45.73 -10.40
CA ALA A 16 -13.08 45.61 -10.36
C ALA A 16 -13.62 45.65 -8.92
N LEU A 17 -12.93 45.01 -7.98
CA LEU A 17 -13.28 45.05 -6.56
C LEU A 17 -13.16 46.48 -5.99
N GLY A 18 -12.12 47.22 -6.39
CA GLY A 18 -11.94 48.62 -6.04
C GLY A 18 -13.07 49.52 -6.56
N ILE A 19 -13.51 49.31 -7.81
CA ILE A 19 -14.67 50.01 -8.39
C ILE A 19 -15.96 49.69 -7.61
N GLY A 20 -16.17 48.42 -7.26
CA GLY A 20 -17.33 47.97 -6.47
C GLY A 20 -17.35 48.61 -5.08
N LEU A 21 -16.23 48.59 -4.37
CA LEU A 21 -16.05 49.26 -3.08
C LEU A 21 -16.31 50.77 -3.19
N GLY A 22 -15.84 51.42 -4.26
CA GLY A 22 -16.09 52.85 -4.50
C GLY A 22 -17.57 53.16 -4.67
N SER A 23 -18.29 52.29 -5.37
CA SER A 23 -19.73 52.41 -5.56
C SER A 23 -20.52 52.22 -4.27
N VAL A 24 -20.11 51.27 -3.42
CA VAL A 24 -20.71 51.08 -2.08
C VAL A 24 -20.42 52.27 -1.17
N LEU A 25 -19.21 52.81 -1.21
CA LEU A 25 -18.85 53.99 -0.40
C LEU A 25 -19.68 55.21 -0.83
N ALA A 26 -19.85 55.43 -2.14
CA ALA A 26 -20.71 56.48 -2.67
C ALA A 26 -22.17 56.31 -2.21
N PHE A 27 -22.69 55.08 -2.21
CA PHE A 27 -24.03 54.79 -1.67
C PHE A 27 -24.16 55.15 -0.19
N VAL A 28 -23.17 54.78 0.63
CA VAL A 28 -23.17 55.11 2.07
C VAL A 28 -23.13 56.62 2.28
N ILE A 29 -22.34 57.36 1.50
CA ILE A 29 -22.27 58.83 1.57
C ILE A 29 -23.62 59.46 1.21
N VAL A 30 -24.30 58.96 0.17
CA VAL A 30 -25.63 59.44 -0.22
C VAL A 30 -26.66 59.19 0.89
N GLN A 31 -26.63 58.01 1.52
CA GLN A 31 -27.51 57.68 2.64
C GLN A 31 -27.25 58.57 3.86
N LEU A 32 -25.98 58.81 4.22
CA LEU A 32 -25.60 59.72 5.29
C LEU A 32 -26.07 61.16 5.01
N ASN A 33 -25.95 61.62 3.76
CA ASN A 33 -26.41 62.95 3.35
C ASN A 33 -27.94 63.10 3.46
N ALA A 34 -28.69 62.04 3.12
CA ALA A 34 -30.14 62.01 3.28
C ALA A 34 -30.56 62.00 4.76
N MET A 35 -29.85 61.24 5.61
CA MET A 35 -30.10 61.23 7.07
C MET A 35 -29.74 62.56 7.75
N ALA A 36 -28.81 63.33 7.19
CA ALA A 36 -28.45 64.67 7.68
C ALA A 36 -29.48 65.77 7.32
N GLY A 37 -30.55 65.44 6.60
CA GLY A 37 -31.62 66.38 6.24
C GLY A 37 -31.26 67.34 5.10
N ASN A 38 -30.17 67.09 4.38
CA ASN A 38 -29.76 67.89 3.22
C ASN A 38 -30.68 67.63 2.01
N PRO A 39 -30.88 68.62 1.12
CA PRO A 39 -31.70 68.45 -0.07
C PRO A 39 -31.16 67.33 -0.97
N ALA A 40 -32.08 66.62 -1.65
CA ALA A 40 -31.73 65.54 -2.56
C ALA A 40 -30.78 66.05 -3.65
N MET A 41 -29.65 65.36 -3.83
CA MET A 41 -28.71 65.68 -4.90
C MET A 41 -29.39 65.54 -6.26
N SER A 42 -29.06 66.45 -7.19
CA SER A 42 -29.49 66.32 -8.58
C SER A 42 -28.96 65.02 -9.18
N ILE A 43 -29.67 64.48 -10.17
CA ILE A 43 -29.28 63.24 -10.85
C ILE A 43 -27.84 63.33 -11.41
N GLY A 44 -27.45 64.51 -11.92
CA GLY A 44 -26.09 64.77 -12.38
C GLY A 44 -25.03 64.71 -11.28
N ALA A 45 -25.32 65.26 -10.08
CA ALA A 45 -24.41 65.21 -8.94
C ALA A 45 -24.23 63.79 -8.38
N LEU A 46 -25.30 62.99 -8.36
CA LEU A 46 -25.24 61.57 -7.99
C LEU A 46 -24.34 60.79 -8.96
N LEU A 47 -24.57 60.91 -10.27
CA LEU A 47 -23.74 60.23 -11.27
C LEU A 47 -22.26 60.64 -11.18
N ALA A 48 -21.99 61.93 -10.96
CA ALA A 48 -20.63 62.44 -10.78
C ALA A 48 -19.96 61.88 -9.51
N LEU A 49 -20.69 61.78 -8.39
CA LEU A 49 -20.19 61.22 -7.14
C LEU A 49 -19.82 59.74 -7.28
N TYR A 50 -20.72 58.94 -7.85
CA TYR A 50 -20.47 57.52 -8.11
C TYR A 50 -19.30 57.32 -9.07
N ALA A 51 -19.24 58.09 -10.16
CA ALA A 51 -18.13 58.03 -11.09
C ALA A 51 -16.80 58.41 -10.41
N ALA A 52 -16.77 59.47 -9.61
CA ALA A 52 -15.57 59.92 -8.91
C ALA A 52 -15.03 58.86 -7.94
N PHE A 53 -15.88 58.30 -7.07
CA PHE A 53 -15.45 57.27 -6.11
C PHE A 53 -15.08 55.94 -6.78
N ALA A 54 -15.80 55.54 -7.83
CA ALA A 54 -15.47 54.37 -8.63
C ALA A 54 -14.10 54.50 -9.31
N LEU A 55 -13.80 55.67 -9.89
CA LEU A 55 -12.54 55.93 -10.59
C LEU A 55 -11.37 56.04 -9.60
N LEU A 56 -11.58 56.71 -8.46
CA LEU A 56 -10.57 56.89 -7.42
C LEU A 56 -10.18 55.55 -6.78
N LEU A 57 -11.14 54.74 -6.32
CA LEU A 57 -10.85 53.43 -5.73
C LEU A 57 -10.49 52.37 -6.77
N GLY A 58 -10.98 52.48 -8.01
CA GLY A 58 -10.53 51.64 -9.13
C GLY A 58 -9.07 51.87 -9.47
N LEU A 59 -8.64 53.13 -9.59
CA LEU A 59 -7.25 53.50 -9.84
C LEU A 59 -6.35 53.12 -8.65
N GLY A 60 -6.80 53.37 -7.42
CA GLY A 60 -6.12 52.92 -6.20
C GLY A 60 -5.94 51.40 -6.16
N GLY A 61 -7.00 50.65 -6.49
CA GLY A 61 -6.95 49.18 -6.61
C GLY A 61 -5.95 48.72 -7.68
N TYR A 62 -5.91 49.38 -8.84
CA TYR A 62 -4.94 49.07 -9.90
C TYR A 62 -3.48 49.29 -9.48
N LEU A 63 -3.19 50.36 -8.72
CA LEU A 63 -1.85 50.66 -8.21
C LEU A 63 -1.40 49.68 -7.11
N ILE A 64 -2.33 49.22 -6.28
CA ILE A 64 -2.06 48.29 -5.16
C ILE A 64 -2.03 46.83 -5.64
N ALA A 65 -2.69 46.53 -6.77
CA ALA A 65 -2.76 45.19 -7.36
C ALA A 65 -1.40 44.48 -7.50
N PRO A 66 -0.33 45.05 -8.07
CA PRO A 66 0.95 44.33 -8.20
C PRO A 66 1.51 43.90 -6.83
N ARG A 67 1.46 44.77 -5.82
CA ARG A 67 1.97 44.44 -4.46
C ARG A 67 1.15 43.36 -3.77
N THR A 68 -0.17 43.41 -3.90
CA THR A 68 -1.07 42.40 -3.31
C THR A 68 -0.91 41.05 -3.99
N ILE A 69 -0.84 41.03 -5.33
CA ILE A 69 -0.62 39.82 -6.12
C ILE A 69 0.72 39.16 -5.77
N ASP A 70 1.80 39.92 -5.68
CA ASP A 70 3.12 39.36 -5.32
C ASP A 70 3.14 38.83 -3.88
N SER A 71 2.44 39.50 -2.96
CA SER A 71 2.34 39.06 -1.57
C SER A 71 1.51 37.78 -1.43
N ILE A 72 0.38 37.68 -2.14
CA ILE A 72 -0.44 36.47 -2.22
C ILE A 72 0.36 35.34 -2.86
N THR A 73 1.08 35.60 -3.94
CA THR A 73 1.89 34.57 -4.62
C THR A 73 3.01 34.05 -3.73
N ARG A 74 3.66 34.93 -2.94
CA ARG A 74 4.64 34.50 -1.93
C ARG A 74 4.02 33.65 -0.83
N LEU A 75 2.83 34.02 -0.37
CA LEU A 75 2.10 33.25 0.65
C LEU A 75 1.70 31.87 0.12
N ILE A 76 1.17 31.80 -1.11
CA ILE A 76 0.85 30.53 -1.78
C ILE A 76 2.11 29.67 -1.91
N ALA A 77 3.23 30.25 -2.35
CA ALA A 77 4.48 29.51 -2.47
C ALA A 77 5.02 29.02 -1.11
N LEU A 78 4.81 29.76 -0.02
CA LEU A 78 5.13 29.31 1.33
C LEU A 78 4.25 28.13 1.75
N VAL A 79 2.95 28.22 1.49
CA VAL A 79 1.99 27.14 1.78
C VAL A 79 2.31 25.89 0.95
N GLU A 80 2.56 26.03 -0.36
CA GLU A 80 2.98 24.94 -1.24
C GLU A 80 4.25 24.26 -0.72
N ARG A 81 5.29 25.04 -0.37
CA ARG A 81 6.53 24.48 0.22
C ARG A 81 6.30 23.76 1.55
N CYS A 82 5.36 24.21 2.36
CA CYS A 82 4.98 23.53 3.60
C CYS A 82 4.20 22.24 3.29
N MET A 83 3.29 22.27 2.32
CA MET A 83 2.48 21.12 1.91
C MET A 83 3.33 20.03 1.25
N ASP A 84 4.32 20.39 0.43
CA ASP A 84 5.25 19.46 -0.22
C ASP A 84 6.11 18.70 0.79
N LYS A 85 6.41 19.33 1.94
CA LYS A 85 7.17 18.72 3.04
C LYS A 85 6.29 17.87 3.96
N MET A 86 4.96 17.99 3.86
CA MET A 86 4.02 17.27 4.71
C MET A 86 3.69 15.91 4.11
N THR A 87 3.63 14.90 4.97
CA THR A 87 3.09 13.59 4.60
C THR A 87 1.60 13.70 4.27
N PHE A 88 1.07 12.82 3.42
CA PHE A 88 -0.37 12.76 3.09
C PHE A 88 -1.26 12.67 4.34
N GLU A 89 -0.77 12.00 5.39
CA GLU A 89 -1.47 11.92 6.69
C GLU A 89 -1.59 13.28 7.37
N GLN A 90 -0.52 14.08 7.37
CA GLN A 90 -0.53 15.42 7.93
C GLN A 90 -1.38 16.38 7.10
N GLN A 91 -1.44 16.22 5.79
CA GLN A 91 -2.34 16.99 4.93
C GLN A 91 -3.81 16.70 5.26
N ALA A 92 -4.19 15.42 5.32
CA ALA A 92 -5.54 15.00 5.69
C ALA A 92 -5.91 15.43 7.12
N GLY A 93 -4.97 15.27 8.06
CA GLY A 93 -5.11 15.72 9.44
C GLY A 93 -5.34 17.23 9.53
N SER A 94 -4.57 18.04 8.79
CA SER A 94 -4.73 19.51 8.73
C SER A 94 -6.11 19.93 8.25
N ILE A 95 -6.61 19.30 7.18
CA ILE A 95 -7.94 19.59 6.62
C ILE A 95 -9.03 19.22 7.62
N SER A 96 -8.97 18.00 8.19
CA SER A 96 -9.95 17.57 9.19
C SER A 96 -9.93 18.44 10.46
N GLY A 97 -8.74 18.87 10.88
CA GLY A 97 -8.54 19.75 12.02
C GLY A 97 -9.06 21.16 11.77
N LEU A 98 -8.84 21.72 10.58
CA LEU A 98 -9.39 23.01 10.18
C LEU A 98 -10.93 22.98 10.16
N VAL A 99 -11.52 21.95 9.55
CA VAL A 99 -12.98 21.77 9.50
C VAL A 99 -13.54 21.62 10.91
N GLY A 100 -12.93 20.77 11.75
CA GLY A 100 -13.34 20.60 13.15
C GLY A 100 -13.23 21.89 13.95
N GLY A 101 -12.14 22.64 13.79
CA GLY A 101 -11.93 23.94 14.42
C GLY A 101 -13.00 24.96 14.01
N PHE A 102 -13.37 25.03 12.74
CA PHE A 102 -14.42 25.92 12.26
C PHE A 102 -15.82 25.50 12.72
N ILE A 103 -16.11 24.20 12.82
CA ILE A 103 -17.37 23.74 13.41
C ILE A 103 -17.48 24.21 14.87
N ILE A 104 -16.41 24.04 15.65
CA ILE A 104 -16.38 24.50 17.05
C ILE A 104 -16.52 26.02 17.12
N ALA A 105 -15.80 26.76 16.27
CA ALA A 105 -15.90 28.21 16.20
C ALA A 105 -17.32 28.68 15.86
N ALA A 106 -18.00 28.00 14.93
CA ALA A 106 -19.37 28.31 14.53
C ALA A 106 -20.38 28.02 15.65
N LEU A 107 -20.20 26.94 16.41
CA LEU A 107 -21.05 26.65 17.58
C LEU A 107 -20.86 27.70 18.68
N LEU A 108 -19.62 28.12 18.93
CA LEU A 108 -19.33 29.17 19.90
C LEU A 108 -19.81 30.55 19.45
N SER A 109 -19.73 30.86 18.15
CA SER A 109 -20.20 32.14 17.63
C SER A 109 -21.72 32.28 17.75
N GLN A 110 -22.49 31.19 17.64
CA GLN A 110 -23.94 31.20 17.92
C GLN A 110 -24.25 31.60 19.37
N LEU A 111 -23.47 31.11 20.34
CA LEU A 111 -23.62 31.49 21.75
C LEU A 111 -23.27 32.96 21.98
N VAL A 112 -22.21 33.46 21.32
CA VAL A 112 -21.80 34.87 21.42
C VAL A 112 -22.82 35.81 20.80
N MET A 113 -23.41 35.44 19.66
CA MET A 113 -24.46 36.24 19.02
C MET A 113 -25.76 36.29 19.82
N LEU A 114 -25.99 35.34 20.73
CA LEU A 114 -27.13 35.37 21.66
C LEU A 114 -27.05 36.57 22.63
N MET A 115 -25.86 37.11 22.88
CA MET A 115 -25.65 38.31 23.71
C MET A 115 -25.97 39.63 22.98
N GLY A 116 -26.44 39.55 21.72
CA GLY A 116 -26.84 40.70 20.91
C GLY A 116 -25.91 40.97 19.72
N ALA A 117 -26.48 41.45 18.61
CA ALA A 117 -25.73 41.81 17.40
C ALA A 117 -25.15 43.22 17.56
N SER A 118 -23.87 43.30 17.93
CA SER A 118 -23.09 44.54 17.97
C SER A 118 -21.80 44.36 17.17
N MET A 119 -21.17 45.47 16.76
CA MET A 119 -19.86 45.42 16.09
C MET A 119 -18.80 44.69 16.94
N PHE A 120 -18.96 44.71 18.26
CA PHE A 120 -18.12 43.99 19.20
C PHE A 120 -18.32 42.46 19.11
N THR A 121 -19.56 41.96 19.03
CA THR A 121 -19.82 40.52 18.92
C THR A 121 -19.39 39.96 17.57
N VAL A 122 -19.52 40.74 16.49
CA VAL A 122 -18.99 40.37 15.16
C VAL A 122 -17.46 40.28 15.19
N ALA A 123 -16.77 41.24 15.80
CA ALA A 123 -15.32 41.22 15.94
C ALA A 123 -14.84 40.02 16.79
N MET A 124 -15.51 39.73 17.90
CA MET A 124 -15.23 38.55 18.73
C MET A 124 -15.42 37.25 17.95
N CYS A 125 -16.47 37.14 17.12
CA CYS A 125 -16.68 35.97 16.27
C CYS A 125 -15.54 35.80 15.26
N ALA A 126 -15.10 36.88 14.61
CA ALA A 126 -13.98 36.83 13.66
C ALA A 126 -12.70 36.32 14.34
N ILE A 127 -12.40 36.79 15.55
CA ILE A 127 -11.26 36.33 16.34
C ILE A 127 -11.38 34.84 16.67
N LEU A 128 -12.57 34.37 17.08
CA LEU A 128 -12.83 32.95 17.37
C LEU A 128 -12.53 32.06 16.16
N PHE A 129 -12.98 32.43 14.97
CA PHE A 129 -12.70 31.65 13.75
C PHE A 129 -11.20 31.56 13.45
N VAL A 130 -10.46 32.66 13.60
CA VAL A 130 -9.00 32.66 13.37
C VAL A 130 -8.29 31.77 14.39
N VAL A 131 -8.61 31.93 15.68
CA VAL A 131 -7.98 31.17 16.76
C VAL A 131 -8.26 29.67 16.62
N PHE A 132 -9.52 29.28 16.47
CA PHE A 132 -9.89 27.88 16.34
C PHE A 132 -9.46 27.26 15.00
N GLY A 133 -9.37 28.05 13.92
CA GLY A 133 -8.78 27.61 12.67
C GLY A 133 -7.30 27.24 12.82
N VAL A 134 -6.51 28.12 13.43
CA VAL A 134 -5.06 27.87 13.68
C VAL A 134 -4.84 26.71 14.64
N LEU A 135 -5.61 26.65 15.74
CA LEU A 135 -5.58 25.53 16.67
C LEU A 135 -5.97 24.21 16.00
N GLY A 136 -7.03 24.23 15.19
CA GLY A 136 -7.52 23.07 14.44
C GLY A 136 -6.46 22.51 13.50
N VAL A 137 -5.81 23.36 12.69
CA VAL A 137 -4.71 22.96 11.81
C VAL A 137 -3.52 22.41 12.62
N THR A 138 -3.13 23.10 13.69
CA THR A 138 -1.99 22.68 14.53
C THR A 138 -2.22 21.31 15.18
N LEU A 139 -3.40 21.08 15.73
CA LEU A 139 -3.79 19.79 16.30
C LEU A 139 -3.93 18.72 15.21
N GLY A 140 -4.48 19.08 14.05
CA GLY A 140 -4.60 18.21 12.89
C GLY A 140 -3.26 17.70 12.39
N ILE A 141 -2.24 18.56 12.31
CA ILE A 141 -0.87 18.17 11.92
C ILE A 141 -0.23 17.29 12.99
N ARG A 142 -0.33 17.68 14.27
CA ARG A 142 0.35 16.98 15.38
C ARG A 142 -0.26 15.62 15.70
N ARG A 143 -1.57 15.46 15.53
CA ARG A 143 -2.32 14.22 15.82
C ARG A 143 -2.85 13.51 14.58
N ALA A 144 -2.32 13.84 13.39
CA ALA A 144 -2.69 13.21 12.12
C ALA A 144 -2.67 11.66 12.18
N ALA A 145 -1.64 11.09 12.82
CA ALA A 145 -1.50 9.65 12.97
C ALA A 145 -2.58 9.00 13.86
N ASP A 146 -3.10 9.74 14.85
CA ASP A 146 -4.14 9.26 15.77
C ASP A 146 -5.53 9.33 15.12
N PHE A 147 -5.79 10.38 14.33
CA PHE A 147 -7.02 10.49 13.53
C PHE A 147 -7.18 9.33 12.54
N LYS A 148 -6.08 8.88 11.92
CA LYS A 148 -6.09 7.70 11.04
C LYS A 148 -6.48 6.42 11.78
N ARG A 149 -5.96 6.21 12.99
CA ARG A 149 -6.31 5.04 13.83
C ARG A 149 -7.78 5.06 14.26
N MET A 150 -8.31 6.25 14.52
CA MET A 150 -9.71 6.45 14.89
C MET A 150 -10.64 6.26 13.69
N PHE A 151 -10.34 6.85 12.53
CA PHE A 151 -11.13 6.69 11.30
C PHE A 151 -11.16 5.23 10.80
N GLN A 152 -10.07 4.48 10.97
CA GLN A 152 -10.03 3.05 10.67
C GLN A 152 -10.93 2.19 11.59
N ARG A 153 -11.28 2.69 12.79
CA ARG A 153 -12.26 2.04 13.69
C ARG A 153 -13.70 2.37 13.33
N PHE A 154 -13.96 3.54 12.73
CA PHE A 154 -15.31 4.03 12.41
C PHE A 154 -15.78 3.72 10.98
N SER A 155 -14.91 3.20 10.09
CA SER A 155 -15.32 2.85 8.73
C SER A 155 -16.05 1.49 8.68
N PRO A 156 -17.34 1.43 8.31
CA PRO A 156 -18.06 0.18 8.15
C PRO A 156 -17.51 -0.57 6.93
N LYS A 157 -17.25 -1.88 7.09
CA LYS A 157 -16.86 -2.78 5.99
C LYS A 157 -17.98 -2.82 4.91
N GLY A 158 -17.86 -1.97 3.89
CA GLY A 158 -18.66 -2.02 2.67
C GLY A 158 -17.87 -2.66 1.53
N ASN A 159 -18.45 -3.69 0.91
CA ASN A 159 -17.98 -4.41 -0.28
C ASN A 159 -17.37 -3.49 -1.36
N LYS A 160 -16.10 -3.73 -1.72
CA LYS A 160 -15.62 -3.53 -3.10
C LYS A 160 -14.68 -4.66 -3.50
N GLN A 161 -15.11 -5.37 -4.54
CA GLN A 161 -14.36 -6.31 -5.35
C GLN A 161 -13.15 -5.62 -6.01
N VAL A 162 -12.04 -6.38 -6.06
CA VAL A 162 -11.02 -6.42 -7.10
C VAL A 162 -10.43 -5.06 -7.54
N ALA A 163 -9.49 -4.55 -6.75
CA ALA A 163 -8.33 -3.86 -7.26
C ALA A 163 -7.15 -4.14 -6.31
N LEU A 164 -6.08 -4.70 -6.87
CA LEU A 164 -4.80 -4.96 -6.24
C LEU A 164 -4.22 -3.68 -5.64
N SER A 165 -4.49 -3.39 -4.37
CA SER A 165 -3.62 -2.50 -3.59
C SER A 165 -3.73 -2.82 -2.10
N HIS A 166 -2.61 -3.27 -1.55
CA HIS A 166 -2.26 -3.48 -0.14
C HIS A 166 -3.27 -2.97 0.90
N ARG A 167 -4.25 -3.84 1.20
CA ARG A 167 -4.76 -3.99 2.56
C ARG A 167 -3.54 -4.29 3.46
N LYS A 168 -3.51 -3.79 4.70
CA LYS A 168 -2.68 -4.34 5.79
C LYS A 168 -3.07 -5.80 6.05
N ILE A 169 -2.73 -6.66 5.12
CA ILE A 169 -2.38 -8.06 5.34
C ILE A 169 -1.14 -7.96 6.22
N LYS A 170 -1.00 -8.82 7.24
CA LYS A 170 0.30 -9.01 7.92
C LYS A 170 1.34 -9.06 6.79
N THR A 171 2.20 -8.05 6.68
CA THR A 171 3.25 -8.03 5.64
C THR A 171 3.93 -9.38 5.75
N ALA A 172 3.83 -10.20 4.70
CA ALA A 172 4.40 -11.54 4.71
C ALA A 172 5.85 -11.38 5.20
N LYS A 173 6.19 -12.13 6.26
CA LYS A 173 7.48 -11.96 6.93
C LYS A 173 8.58 -12.03 5.87
N PRO A 174 9.56 -11.11 5.88
CA PRO A 174 10.63 -11.12 4.90
C PRO A 174 11.36 -12.45 4.94
N LYS A 175 11.75 -12.94 3.76
CA LYS A 175 12.32 -14.28 3.59
C LYS A 175 13.80 -14.17 3.29
N LEU A 176 14.64 -14.55 4.23
CA LEU A 176 16.08 -14.55 4.09
C LEU A 176 16.54 -15.81 3.37
N LEU A 177 17.17 -15.67 2.21
CA LEU A 177 17.65 -16.80 1.43
C LEU A 177 19.03 -17.27 1.91
N ASP A 178 19.16 -18.58 2.07
CA ASP A 178 20.38 -19.32 2.32
C ASP A 178 21.15 -19.64 1.02
N GLU A 179 22.46 -19.88 1.06
CA GLU A 179 23.20 -20.23 -0.17
C GLU A 179 22.72 -21.56 -0.75
N THR A 180 22.39 -22.54 0.10
CA THR A 180 21.95 -23.87 -0.34
C THR A 180 20.70 -23.81 -1.22
N VAL A 181 19.81 -22.85 -0.98
CA VAL A 181 18.59 -22.67 -1.78
C VAL A 181 18.88 -22.08 -3.16
N LEU A 182 19.90 -21.23 -3.25
CA LEU A 182 20.35 -20.63 -4.50
C LEU A 182 21.10 -21.66 -5.34
N LEU A 183 21.93 -22.50 -4.73
CA LEU A 183 22.64 -23.60 -5.39
C LEU A 183 21.68 -24.66 -5.96
N ASP A 184 20.57 -24.93 -5.27
CA ASP A 184 19.55 -25.87 -5.73
C ASP A 184 18.82 -25.37 -6.99
N GLY A 185 18.42 -24.10 -7.02
CA GLY A 185 17.81 -23.44 -8.17
C GLY A 185 16.28 -23.54 -8.27
N ARG A 186 15.63 -24.48 -7.56
CA ARG A 186 14.15 -24.64 -7.63
C ARG A 186 13.39 -23.44 -7.06
N ILE A 187 14.03 -22.61 -6.26
CA ILE A 187 13.46 -21.40 -5.65
C ILE A 187 12.84 -20.45 -6.68
N ALA A 188 13.43 -20.32 -7.88
CA ALA A 188 12.88 -19.48 -8.95
C ALA A 188 11.53 -20.01 -9.44
N ALA A 189 11.39 -21.33 -9.61
CA ALA A 189 10.14 -21.96 -10.00
C ALA A 189 9.07 -21.83 -8.91
N VAL A 190 9.44 -22.04 -7.64
CA VAL A 190 8.53 -21.86 -6.49
C VAL A 190 8.02 -20.41 -6.40
N CYS A 191 8.89 -19.43 -6.67
CA CYS A 191 8.51 -18.02 -6.74
C CYS A 191 7.52 -17.73 -7.88
N ARG A 192 7.77 -18.26 -9.08
CA ARG A 192 6.88 -18.08 -10.25
C ARG A 192 5.52 -18.75 -10.06
N ALA A 193 5.48 -19.90 -9.38
CA ALA A 193 4.25 -20.61 -9.04
C ALA A 193 3.42 -19.92 -7.95
N GLY A 194 3.94 -18.87 -7.30
CA GLY A 194 3.19 -18.09 -6.31
C GLY A 194 3.18 -18.67 -4.89
N PHE A 195 3.88 -19.78 -4.63
CA PHE A 195 3.93 -20.41 -3.30
C PHE A 195 4.79 -19.65 -2.29
N LEU A 196 5.62 -18.70 -2.76
CA LEU A 196 6.49 -17.90 -1.90
C LEU A 196 6.05 -16.43 -1.90
N GLU A 197 5.42 -16.01 -0.81
CA GLU A 197 4.94 -14.64 -0.59
C GLU A 197 6.04 -13.71 -0.03
N GLY A 198 5.81 -12.39 -0.02
CA GLY A 198 6.71 -11.42 0.62
C GLY A 198 7.98 -11.08 -0.18
N THR A 199 8.85 -10.26 0.44
CA THR A 199 10.13 -9.83 -0.13
C THR A 199 11.21 -10.86 0.17
N LEU A 200 11.98 -11.23 -0.85
CA LEU A 200 13.15 -12.08 -0.71
C LEU A 200 14.35 -11.21 -0.34
N LEU A 201 15.01 -11.56 0.75
CA LEU A 201 16.18 -10.86 1.25
C LEU A 201 17.42 -11.72 1.02
N ILE A 202 18.48 -11.07 0.56
CA ILE A 202 19.76 -11.72 0.34
C ILE A 202 20.82 -10.94 1.10
N SER A 203 21.50 -11.66 1.98
CA SER A 203 22.56 -11.14 2.84
C SER A 203 23.87 -11.04 2.05
N ARG A 204 24.67 -10.00 2.30
CA ARG A 204 26.00 -9.88 1.65
C ARG A 204 26.90 -11.09 1.92
N SER A 205 26.77 -11.73 3.09
CA SER A 205 27.52 -12.96 3.42
C SER A 205 27.20 -14.11 2.46
N VAL A 206 25.94 -14.25 2.02
CA VAL A 206 25.52 -15.28 1.04
C VAL A 206 26.10 -14.97 -0.34
N GLU A 207 26.08 -13.70 -0.76
CA GLU A 207 26.69 -13.31 -2.03
C GLU A 207 28.20 -13.57 -2.05
N LYS A 208 28.90 -13.27 -0.94
CA LYS A 208 30.32 -13.57 -0.77
C LYS A 208 30.59 -15.07 -0.83
N GLU A 209 29.73 -15.89 -0.23
CA GLU A 209 29.90 -17.33 -0.25
C GLU A 209 29.68 -17.90 -1.66
N LEU A 210 28.67 -17.45 -2.39
CA LEU A 210 28.48 -17.82 -3.80
C LEU A 210 29.67 -17.40 -4.67
N GLN A 211 30.25 -16.22 -4.43
CA GLN A 211 31.47 -15.77 -5.09
C GLN A 211 32.66 -16.66 -4.77
N ARG A 212 32.86 -17.00 -3.49
CA ARG A 212 33.91 -17.90 -3.02
C ARG A 212 33.81 -19.27 -3.69
N LEU A 213 32.60 -19.83 -3.79
CA LEU A 213 32.35 -21.10 -4.48
C LEU A 213 32.65 -21.00 -5.98
N SER A 214 32.22 -19.92 -6.64
CA SER A 214 32.52 -19.70 -8.08
C SER A 214 34.00 -19.44 -8.38
N ALA A 215 34.79 -19.10 -7.37
CA ALA A 215 36.24 -18.90 -7.50
C ALA A 215 37.05 -20.11 -6.96
N SER A 216 36.38 -21.22 -6.66
CA SER A 216 37.05 -22.43 -6.16
C SER A 216 37.87 -23.11 -7.27
N GLU A 217 39.03 -23.66 -6.90
CA GLU A 217 39.85 -24.52 -7.76
C GLU A 217 39.14 -25.84 -8.10
N GLU A 218 38.20 -26.27 -7.25
CA GLU A 218 37.43 -27.47 -7.50
C GLU A 218 36.29 -27.21 -8.49
N GLU A 219 36.34 -27.90 -9.63
CA GLU A 219 35.33 -27.78 -10.70
C GLU A 219 33.90 -27.91 -10.19
N THR A 220 33.62 -28.87 -9.30
CA THR A 220 32.26 -29.11 -8.80
C THR A 220 31.76 -27.94 -7.95
N CYS A 221 32.63 -27.35 -7.14
CA CYS A 221 32.32 -26.16 -6.35
C CYS A 221 32.10 -24.94 -7.25
N ARG A 222 32.95 -24.77 -8.29
CA ARG A 222 32.81 -23.70 -9.27
C ARG A 222 31.47 -23.74 -10.01
N ILE A 223 31.13 -24.89 -10.59
CA ILE A 223 29.85 -25.10 -11.29
C ILE A 223 28.66 -24.81 -10.37
N ARG A 224 28.71 -25.27 -9.11
CA ARG A 224 27.66 -24.98 -8.12
C ARG A 224 27.56 -23.50 -7.83
N GLY A 225 28.67 -22.82 -7.58
CA GLY A 225 28.73 -21.38 -7.32
C GLY A 225 28.18 -20.56 -8.48
N GLU A 226 28.58 -20.89 -9.71
CA GLU A 226 28.05 -20.27 -10.94
C GLU A 226 26.53 -20.45 -11.06
N LYS A 227 26.03 -21.67 -10.86
CA LYS A 227 24.59 -21.97 -10.86
C LYS A 227 23.83 -21.18 -9.79
N GLY A 228 24.41 -21.03 -8.59
CA GLY A 228 23.82 -20.23 -7.52
C GLY A 228 23.73 -18.75 -7.88
N ARG A 229 24.77 -18.20 -8.52
CA ARG A 229 24.79 -16.82 -9.03
C ARG A 229 23.81 -16.61 -10.18
N GLU A 230 23.65 -17.60 -11.05
CA GLU A 230 22.63 -17.56 -12.12
C GLU A 230 21.22 -17.53 -11.53
N THR A 231 20.93 -18.41 -10.56
CA THR A 231 19.65 -18.45 -9.86
C THR A 231 19.35 -17.11 -9.17
N LEU A 232 20.35 -16.50 -8.55
CA LEU A 232 20.26 -15.15 -7.98
C LEU A 232 19.84 -14.13 -9.05
N SER A 233 20.52 -14.10 -10.20
CA SER A 233 20.18 -13.19 -11.30
C SER A 233 18.75 -13.39 -11.82
N GLN A 234 18.29 -14.64 -11.91
CA GLN A 234 16.90 -14.94 -12.27
C GLN A 234 15.90 -14.39 -11.24
N LEU A 235 16.21 -14.48 -9.95
CA LEU A 235 15.35 -13.92 -8.89
C LEU A 235 15.36 -12.39 -8.90
N GLU A 236 16.48 -11.76 -9.23
CA GLU A 236 16.57 -10.30 -9.39
C GLU A 236 15.74 -9.80 -10.57
N ALA A 237 15.76 -10.52 -11.70
CA ALA A 237 14.94 -10.22 -12.87
C ALA A 237 13.43 -10.27 -12.56
N LEU A 238 13.00 -11.04 -11.56
CA LEU A 238 11.62 -11.05 -11.07
C LEU A 238 11.26 -9.81 -10.22
N GLY A 239 12.22 -8.95 -9.87
CA GLY A 239 12.01 -7.74 -9.10
C GLY A 239 11.62 -7.96 -7.62
N ARG A 240 11.85 -9.16 -7.08
CA ARG A 240 11.42 -9.57 -5.73
C ARG A 240 12.54 -9.64 -4.69
N VAL A 241 13.78 -9.38 -5.10
CA VAL A 241 15.00 -9.50 -4.28
C VAL A 241 15.43 -8.14 -3.76
N LYS A 242 15.75 -8.07 -2.46
CA LYS A 242 16.37 -6.92 -1.83
C LYS A 242 17.61 -7.35 -1.05
N ARG A 243 18.70 -6.61 -1.24
CA ARG A 243 19.95 -6.83 -0.50
C ARG A 243 19.86 -6.27 0.91
N VAL A 244 20.41 -7.00 1.86
CA VAL A 244 20.54 -6.57 3.26
C VAL A 244 21.97 -6.72 3.74
N ASP A 245 22.38 -5.80 4.61
CA ASP A 245 23.66 -5.88 5.29
C ASP A 245 23.63 -7.00 6.33
N SER A 246 24.72 -7.75 6.40
CA SER A 246 24.89 -8.88 7.30
C SER A 246 25.51 -8.45 8.62
N ALA A 247 25.18 -9.13 9.72
CA ALA A 247 25.98 -9.02 10.94
C ALA A 247 27.45 -9.42 10.67
N ALA A 248 28.39 -8.72 11.33
CA ALA A 248 29.82 -8.93 11.13
C ALA A 248 30.35 -10.11 11.96
N GLY A 249 31.10 -11.01 11.31
CA GLY A 249 31.85 -12.10 11.95
C GLY A 249 31.04 -13.36 12.22
N GLY A 250 31.71 -14.51 12.14
CA GLY A 250 31.12 -15.84 12.38
C GLY A 250 30.90 -16.67 11.11
N GLU A 251 30.53 -17.93 11.31
CA GLU A 251 30.12 -18.85 10.25
C GLU A 251 28.80 -18.38 9.61
N LEU A 252 28.64 -18.61 8.30
CA LEU A 252 27.51 -18.11 7.51
C LEU A 252 26.14 -18.44 8.15
N ALA A 253 25.97 -19.68 8.59
CA ALA A 253 24.73 -20.13 9.25
C ALA A 253 24.42 -19.32 10.52
N GLN A 254 25.44 -19.00 11.33
CA GLN A 254 25.27 -18.23 12.56
C GLN A 254 24.88 -16.78 12.27
N VAL A 255 25.49 -16.17 11.25
CA VAL A 255 25.15 -14.82 10.78
C VAL A 255 23.69 -14.76 10.31
N LEU A 256 23.28 -15.71 9.47
CA LEU A 256 21.90 -15.76 8.95
C LEU A 256 20.87 -15.99 10.07
N LEU A 257 21.18 -16.84 11.05
CA LEU A 257 20.32 -17.06 12.21
C LEU A 257 20.19 -15.80 13.07
N ALA A 258 21.30 -15.09 13.32
CA ALA A 258 21.31 -13.85 14.09
C ALA A 258 20.50 -12.76 13.38
N ASP A 259 20.70 -12.58 12.08
CA ASP A 259 19.97 -11.61 11.26
C ASP A 259 18.47 -11.92 11.21
N ALA A 260 18.11 -13.19 10.98
CA ALA A 260 16.73 -13.61 10.94
C ALA A 260 16.02 -13.42 12.29
N LYS A 261 16.69 -13.70 13.40
CA LYS A 261 16.16 -13.51 14.75
C LYS A 261 15.97 -12.03 15.08
N LYS A 262 16.98 -11.20 14.80
CA LYS A 262 16.98 -9.76 15.08
C LYS A 262 15.90 -9.00 14.31
N HIS A 263 15.67 -9.39 13.06
CA HIS A 263 14.75 -8.69 12.15
C HIS A 263 13.43 -9.45 11.92
N HIS A 264 13.16 -10.50 12.70
CA HIS A 264 11.96 -11.34 12.60
C HIS A 264 11.69 -11.88 11.18
N MET A 265 12.75 -12.30 10.50
CA MET A 265 12.70 -12.88 9.16
C MET A 265 12.42 -14.40 9.23
N VAL A 266 12.08 -14.96 8.08
CA VAL A 266 11.93 -16.42 7.87
C VAL A 266 13.09 -16.88 7.00
N ILE A 267 13.81 -17.91 7.43
CA ILE A 267 14.92 -18.48 6.65
C ILE A 267 14.35 -19.39 5.57
N VAL A 268 14.89 -19.33 4.36
CA VAL A 268 14.57 -20.26 3.27
C VAL A 268 15.83 -21.03 2.92
N THR A 269 15.82 -22.33 3.10
CA THR A 269 17.01 -23.20 2.99
C THR A 269 16.68 -24.53 2.30
N CYS A 270 17.70 -25.23 1.83
CA CYS A 270 17.61 -26.65 1.47
C CYS A 270 18.31 -27.56 2.49
N ASP A 271 19.02 -26.99 3.46
CA ASP A 271 19.77 -27.74 4.47
C ASP A 271 18.92 -28.07 5.70
N ALA A 272 18.92 -29.35 6.05
CA ALA A 272 18.23 -29.87 7.23
C ALA A 272 18.93 -29.43 8.53
N ALA A 273 20.25 -29.23 8.54
CA ALA A 273 20.97 -28.76 9.73
C ALA A 273 20.60 -27.31 10.05
N MET A 274 20.58 -26.43 9.04
CA MET A 274 20.09 -25.06 9.17
C MET A 274 18.62 -25.01 9.63
N SER A 275 17.76 -25.90 9.12
CA SER A 275 16.35 -26.00 9.55
C SER A 275 16.25 -26.32 11.06
N ARG A 276 17.01 -27.31 11.55
CA ARG A 276 17.06 -27.66 12.99
C ARG A 276 17.66 -26.55 13.84
N ALA A 277 18.67 -25.85 13.35
CA ALA A 277 19.30 -24.73 14.05
C ALA A 277 18.34 -23.54 14.18
N ALA A 278 17.58 -23.23 13.13
CA ALA A 278 16.55 -22.19 13.13
C ALA A 278 15.45 -22.48 14.16
N GLU A 279 14.95 -23.71 14.19
CA GLU A 279 13.95 -24.14 15.16
C GLU A 279 14.42 -23.95 16.61
N LYS A 280 15.64 -24.42 16.93
CA LYS A 280 16.26 -24.22 18.26
C LYS A 280 16.43 -22.74 18.61
N ALA A 281 16.69 -21.89 17.62
CA ALA A 281 16.88 -20.44 17.81
C ALA A 281 15.56 -19.66 17.94
N GLY A 282 14.40 -20.29 17.70
CA GLY A 282 13.09 -19.65 17.65
C GLY A 282 12.81 -18.89 16.35
N VAL A 283 13.50 -19.26 15.27
CA VAL A 283 13.37 -18.67 13.93
C VAL A 283 12.63 -19.64 13.03
N ALA A 284 11.64 -19.14 12.29
CA ALA A 284 10.92 -19.97 11.33
C ALA A 284 11.81 -20.27 10.10
N ALA A 285 11.84 -21.53 9.67
CA ALA A 285 12.52 -21.97 8.47
C ALA A 285 11.53 -22.58 7.47
N LEU A 286 11.74 -22.31 6.18
CA LEU A 286 11.04 -22.93 5.06
C LEU A 286 12.05 -23.74 4.27
N ASN A 287 11.90 -25.07 4.32
CA ASN A 287 12.78 -25.97 3.59
C ASN A 287 12.14 -26.40 2.27
N LEU A 288 12.85 -26.20 1.15
CA LEU A 288 12.35 -26.60 -0.17
C LEU A 288 12.29 -28.11 -0.35
N ASN A 289 13.15 -28.86 0.35
CA ASN A 289 13.09 -30.32 0.35
C ASN A 289 11.84 -30.81 1.09
N ASP A 290 11.46 -30.17 2.18
CA ASP A 290 10.21 -30.49 2.89
C ASP A 290 8.99 -30.16 2.03
N LEU A 291 9.02 -29.02 1.32
CA LEU A 291 7.97 -28.67 0.35
C LEU A 291 7.89 -29.71 -0.77
N ALA A 292 9.01 -30.13 -1.35
CA ALA A 292 9.03 -31.16 -2.38
C ALA A 292 8.50 -32.49 -1.84
N CYS A 293 8.84 -32.84 -0.60
CA CYS A 293 8.35 -34.04 0.07
C CYS A 293 6.84 -34.00 0.30
N ALA A 294 6.30 -32.86 0.70
CA ALA A 294 4.86 -32.65 0.92
C ALA A 294 4.04 -32.66 -0.38
N LEU A 295 4.68 -32.32 -1.50
CA LEU A 295 4.08 -32.38 -2.83
C LEU A 295 4.25 -33.74 -3.50
N ARG A 296 4.89 -34.72 -2.84
CA ARG A 296 5.03 -36.06 -3.42
C ARG A 296 3.64 -36.70 -3.58
N PRO A 297 3.40 -37.35 -4.72
CA PRO A 297 2.33 -38.34 -4.90
C PRO A 297 2.06 -39.20 -3.65
N MET A 298 0.80 -39.25 -3.20
CA MET A 298 0.37 -40.13 -2.09
C MET A 298 0.51 -41.63 -2.39
N VAL A 299 0.56 -42.00 -3.68
CA VAL A 299 0.65 -43.39 -4.12
C VAL A 299 1.84 -43.56 -5.06
N GLN A 300 2.67 -44.56 -4.77
CA GLN A 300 3.83 -44.98 -5.54
C GLN A 300 3.72 -46.44 -5.99
N MET A 301 4.57 -46.83 -6.94
CA MET A 301 4.76 -48.23 -7.31
C MET A 301 5.18 -49.05 -6.09
N GLY A 302 4.55 -50.20 -5.89
CA GLY A 302 4.80 -51.10 -4.76
C GLY A 302 3.90 -50.86 -3.55
N ASP A 303 3.19 -49.73 -3.47
CA ASP A 303 2.27 -49.43 -2.37
C ASP A 303 1.08 -50.42 -2.36
N LEU A 304 0.65 -50.79 -1.15
CA LEU A 304 -0.54 -51.60 -0.92
C LEU A 304 -1.74 -50.68 -0.67
N LEU A 305 -2.85 -50.93 -1.38
CA LEU A 305 -4.05 -50.12 -1.34
C LEU A 305 -5.30 -50.99 -1.20
N ASP A 306 -6.30 -50.42 -0.53
CA ASP A 306 -7.65 -50.97 -0.45
C ASP A 306 -8.52 -50.24 -1.45
N VAL A 307 -8.90 -50.94 -2.51
CA VAL A 307 -9.63 -50.33 -3.63
C VAL A 307 -10.99 -50.99 -3.75
N ARG A 308 -12.05 -50.19 -3.56
CA ARG A 308 -13.40 -50.62 -3.89
C ARG A 308 -13.58 -50.59 -5.40
N ILE A 309 -13.89 -51.73 -6.00
CA ILE A 309 -14.17 -51.80 -7.44
C ILE A 309 -15.58 -51.28 -7.69
N VAL A 310 -15.68 -50.21 -8.46
CA VAL A 310 -16.96 -49.52 -8.74
C VAL A 310 -17.56 -50.01 -10.05
N LYS A 311 -16.72 -50.35 -11.04
CA LYS A 311 -17.17 -50.82 -12.35
C LYS A 311 -16.15 -51.72 -13.04
N ALA A 312 -16.59 -52.45 -14.06
CA ALA A 312 -15.70 -53.17 -14.97
C ALA A 312 -14.81 -52.19 -15.76
N GLY A 313 -13.55 -52.59 -15.97
CA GLY A 313 -12.59 -51.87 -16.79
C GLY A 313 -12.78 -52.12 -18.28
N ARG A 314 -11.88 -51.51 -19.08
CA ARG A 314 -11.94 -51.60 -20.54
C ARG A 314 -11.54 -53.00 -21.04
N GLU A 315 -10.56 -53.62 -20.40
CA GLU A 315 -10.13 -54.98 -20.73
C GLU A 315 -10.90 -56.05 -19.94
N ALA A 316 -10.90 -57.27 -20.48
CA ALA A 316 -11.74 -58.37 -20.00
C ALA A 316 -11.46 -58.81 -18.55
N THR A 317 -10.30 -58.50 -17.97
CA THR A 317 -9.93 -58.85 -16.59
C THR A 317 -9.86 -57.64 -15.66
N GLN A 318 -10.05 -56.42 -16.17
CA GLN A 318 -9.85 -55.20 -15.39
C GLN A 318 -11.08 -54.80 -14.59
N GLY A 319 -10.86 -54.35 -13.36
CA GLY A 319 -11.81 -53.57 -12.58
C GLY A 319 -11.33 -52.12 -12.44
N VAL A 320 -12.24 -51.19 -12.21
CA VAL A 320 -11.93 -49.79 -11.96
C VAL A 320 -12.50 -49.37 -10.61
N GLY A 321 -11.62 -48.83 -9.77
CA GLY A 321 -11.96 -48.15 -8.52
C GLY A 321 -11.37 -46.75 -8.49
N TYR A 322 -11.50 -46.10 -7.35
CA TYR A 322 -10.97 -44.76 -7.10
C TYR A 322 -10.34 -44.71 -5.72
N THR A 323 -9.23 -43.99 -5.59
CA THR A 323 -8.67 -43.60 -4.29
C THR A 323 -9.57 -42.52 -3.63
N PRO A 324 -9.39 -42.24 -2.32
CA PRO A 324 -10.19 -41.22 -1.62
C PRO A 324 -10.10 -39.81 -2.23
N ASP A 325 -9.00 -39.49 -2.92
CA ASP A 325 -8.79 -38.22 -3.63
C ASP A 325 -9.40 -38.20 -5.05
N GLY A 326 -10.06 -39.29 -5.48
CA GLY A 326 -10.72 -39.42 -6.77
C GLY A 326 -9.82 -39.90 -7.92
N THR A 327 -8.56 -40.26 -7.67
CA THR A 327 -7.67 -40.80 -8.71
C THR A 327 -8.16 -42.19 -9.16
N MET A 328 -8.25 -42.40 -10.47
CA MET A 328 -8.71 -43.67 -11.03
C MET A 328 -7.67 -44.77 -10.83
N VAL A 329 -8.10 -45.90 -10.26
CA VAL A 329 -7.28 -47.09 -10.06
C VAL A 329 -7.81 -48.23 -10.93
N VAL A 330 -7.00 -48.69 -11.87
CA VAL A 330 -7.28 -49.85 -12.73
C VAL A 330 -6.63 -51.08 -12.10
N VAL A 331 -7.46 -52.05 -11.70
CA VAL A 331 -7.02 -53.27 -11.02
C VAL A 331 -7.09 -54.45 -11.98
N GLU A 332 -5.96 -55.09 -12.25
CA GLU A 332 -5.90 -56.35 -13.00
C GLU A 332 -6.50 -57.48 -12.15
N GLY A 333 -7.46 -58.23 -12.73
CA GLY A 333 -8.25 -59.22 -12.01
C GLY A 333 -9.41 -58.64 -11.18
N GLY A 334 -9.69 -57.33 -11.31
CA GLY A 334 -10.72 -56.66 -10.53
C GLY A 334 -12.16 -56.80 -11.08
N ARG A 335 -12.34 -57.33 -12.30
CA ARG A 335 -13.65 -57.32 -12.99
C ARG A 335 -14.73 -58.10 -12.26
N ASP A 336 -14.38 -59.26 -11.70
CA ASP A 336 -15.34 -60.13 -11.02
C ASP A 336 -15.62 -59.69 -9.58
N ALA A 337 -14.87 -58.70 -9.09
CA ALA A 337 -14.98 -58.15 -7.74
C ALA A 337 -15.73 -56.81 -7.71
N VAL A 338 -16.53 -56.48 -8.74
CA VAL A 338 -17.33 -55.24 -8.77
C VAL A 338 -18.26 -55.18 -7.55
N GLY A 339 -18.20 -54.07 -6.83
CA GLY A 339 -18.91 -53.83 -5.56
C GLY A 339 -18.10 -54.15 -4.31
N GLN A 340 -17.02 -54.93 -4.42
CA GLN A 340 -16.17 -55.38 -3.31
C GLN A 340 -14.91 -54.51 -3.14
N VAL A 341 -14.28 -54.60 -1.98
CA VAL A 341 -12.97 -54.00 -1.70
C VAL A 341 -11.89 -55.05 -1.91
N LEU A 342 -10.88 -54.74 -2.72
CA LEU A 342 -9.72 -55.58 -2.96
C LEU A 342 -8.46 -54.95 -2.34
N HIS A 343 -7.64 -55.78 -1.71
CA HIS A 343 -6.24 -55.45 -1.40
C HIS A 343 -5.41 -55.63 -2.67
N VAL A 344 -4.77 -54.55 -3.10
CA VAL A 344 -4.02 -54.50 -4.36
C VAL A 344 -2.66 -53.86 -4.15
N GLN A 345 -1.68 -54.29 -4.94
CA GLN A 345 -0.36 -53.67 -4.99
C GLN A 345 -0.25 -52.83 -6.26
N VAL A 346 0.21 -51.59 -6.12
CA VAL A 346 0.39 -50.67 -7.25
C VAL A 346 1.53 -51.16 -8.15
N SER A 347 1.20 -51.49 -9.39
CA SER A 347 2.17 -51.91 -10.39
C SER A 347 2.76 -50.73 -11.17
N SER A 348 1.95 -49.71 -11.48
CA SER A 348 2.42 -48.52 -12.18
C SER A 348 1.54 -47.29 -11.96
N VAL A 349 2.12 -46.11 -12.14
CA VAL A 349 1.38 -44.84 -12.08
C VAL A 349 1.65 -44.08 -13.38
N LEU A 350 0.59 -43.76 -14.10
CA LEU A 350 0.62 -43.09 -15.40
C LEU A 350 0.00 -41.70 -15.29
N GLN A 351 0.72 -40.68 -15.76
CA GLN A 351 0.20 -39.33 -15.90
C GLN A 351 -0.34 -39.16 -17.32
N THR A 352 -1.60 -38.76 -17.45
CA THR A 352 -2.26 -38.47 -18.73
C THR A 352 -2.74 -37.02 -18.76
N ASN A 353 -3.12 -36.52 -19.94
CA ASN A 353 -3.69 -35.18 -20.10
C ASN A 353 -5.02 -34.98 -19.32
N ALA A 354 -5.73 -36.07 -19.02
CA ALA A 354 -6.98 -36.07 -18.26
C ALA A 354 -6.77 -36.26 -16.74
N GLY A 355 -5.51 -36.37 -16.29
CA GLY A 355 -5.15 -36.60 -14.90
C GLY A 355 -4.31 -37.87 -14.70
N ARG A 356 -4.22 -38.29 -13.45
CA ARG A 356 -3.43 -39.45 -13.04
C ARG A 356 -4.26 -40.73 -13.08
N MET A 357 -3.64 -41.82 -13.54
CA MET A 357 -4.20 -43.18 -13.50
C MET A 357 -3.23 -44.10 -12.79
N ILE A 358 -3.72 -44.89 -11.85
CA ILE A 358 -2.94 -45.86 -11.08
C ILE A 358 -3.31 -47.26 -11.61
N PHE A 359 -2.32 -48.09 -11.88
CA PHE A 359 -2.51 -49.49 -12.21
C PHE A 359 -2.05 -50.33 -11.02
N ALA A 360 -2.86 -51.31 -10.64
CA ALA A 360 -2.58 -52.20 -9.54
C ALA A 360 -2.95 -53.64 -9.90
N LYS A 361 -2.37 -54.58 -9.17
CA LYS A 361 -2.67 -56.01 -9.27
C LYS A 361 -3.14 -56.52 -7.92
N LYS A 362 -4.05 -57.50 -7.93
CA LYS A 362 -4.50 -58.17 -6.70
C LYS A 362 -3.31 -58.83 -6.00
N VAL A 363 -3.25 -58.68 -4.68
CA VAL A 363 -2.26 -59.35 -3.82
C VAL A 363 -2.69 -60.76 -3.50
#